data_AF-A0A317KG15-F1
#
_entry.id   AF-A0A317KG15-F1
#
_cell.length_a   1.000
_cell.length_b   1.000
_cell.length_c   1.000
_cell.angle_alpha   90.00
_cell.angle_beta   90.00
_cell.angle_gamma   90.00
#
_symmetry.space_group_name_H-M   'P 1'
#
loop_
_entity.id
_entity.type
_entity.pdbx_description
1 polymer ?
#
loop_
_entity_poly.entity_id
_entity_poly.type
_entity_poly.pdbx_seq_one_letter_code
_entity_poly.pdbx_strand_id
1 'polypeptide(L)'
;MENTSYPCPACGASANLVTGCSGCGLGPYPPAAEVVRLDRQIGVLDREVEQARQTYQGLLRRLDETRQRRAELAAGTRARFPAPAPPRPVPVTPVPAPGRPETSTRTVQGLLFVLGGLLLGTAAIVFTAVAWASVGVAGRALILAAFTALALAVPMVSVRRGLRGTAETFAAVGLLLVLLDGYAAWAVNLAGVAGWPATRYAGLVAAVGAAVAAGYARLSRLTVPWFAALLVGQPVLPLLAVASRPSAAGWALVLTGVALGDLVVVVALRRRVAGGGAGHG
;
A
#
# COMPACT_ATOMS: atom_id res chain seq x y z
N MET A 1 -49.09 2.18 -8.06
CA MET A 1 -49.08 0.92 -8.84
C MET A 1 -47.93 0.09 -8.32
N GLU A 2 -48.17 -0.74 -7.30
CA GLU A 2 -47.19 -1.72 -6.83
C GLU A 2 -46.66 -2.53 -8.02
N ASN A 3 -45.34 -2.53 -8.17
CA ASN A 3 -44.65 -3.24 -9.23
C ASN A 3 -44.56 -4.72 -8.83
N THR A 4 -45.68 -5.45 -8.94
CA THR A 4 -45.81 -6.86 -8.55
C THR A 4 -45.19 -7.83 -9.55
N SER A 5 -44.57 -7.33 -10.63
CA SER A 5 -43.91 -8.14 -11.64
C SER A 5 -42.41 -8.31 -11.37
N TYR A 6 -41.91 -9.52 -11.56
CA TYR A 6 -40.50 -9.88 -11.42
C TYR A 6 -40.13 -10.94 -12.47
N PRO A 7 -38.85 -11.05 -12.89
CA PRO A 7 -38.43 -12.08 -13.82
C PRO A 7 -38.45 -13.45 -13.12
N CYS A 8 -39.10 -14.42 -13.74
CA CYS A 8 -39.18 -15.78 -13.20
C CYS A 8 -37.78 -16.42 -13.16
N PRO A 9 -37.35 -16.99 -12.03
CA PRO A 9 -36.03 -17.61 -11.92
C PRO A 9 -35.90 -18.91 -12.74
N ALA A 10 -37.02 -19.56 -13.09
CA ALA A 10 -37.01 -20.84 -13.81
C ALA A 10 -36.93 -20.67 -15.33
N CYS A 11 -37.61 -19.67 -15.90
CA CYS A 11 -37.71 -19.50 -17.35
C CYS A 11 -37.47 -18.07 -17.86
N GLY A 12 -37.23 -17.10 -16.97
CA GLY A 12 -36.99 -15.69 -17.33
C GLY A 12 -38.23 -14.88 -17.72
N ALA A 13 -39.40 -15.51 -17.90
CA ALA A 13 -40.64 -14.80 -18.23
C ALA A 13 -41.13 -13.89 -17.10
N SER A 14 -41.88 -12.83 -17.40
CA SER A 14 -42.46 -11.97 -16.36
C SER A 14 -43.48 -12.74 -15.50
N ALA A 15 -43.22 -12.85 -14.21
CA ALA A 15 -44.08 -13.47 -13.21
C ALA A 15 -44.70 -12.42 -12.29
N ASN A 16 -45.86 -12.72 -11.71
CA ASN A 16 -46.59 -11.85 -10.79
C ASN A 16 -46.57 -12.43 -9.37
N LEU A 17 -46.40 -11.57 -8.36
CA LEU A 17 -46.37 -11.94 -6.93
C LEU A 17 -47.68 -12.54 -6.39
N VAL A 18 -48.79 -12.43 -7.12
CA VAL A 18 -50.10 -12.96 -6.74
C VAL A 18 -50.43 -14.23 -7.51
N THR A 19 -50.19 -14.24 -8.84
CA THR A 19 -50.60 -15.36 -9.71
C THR A 19 -49.47 -16.30 -10.12
N GLY A 20 -48.20 -15.95 -9.89
CA GLY A 20 -47.04 -16.74 -10.31
C GLY A 20 -46.63 -16.50 -11.76
N CYS A 21 -45.87 -17.43 -12.33
CA CYS A 21 -45.40 -17.38 -13.71
C CYS A 21 -46.34 -18.18 -14.63
N SER A 22 -46.93 -17.51 -15.62
CA SER A 22 -47.78 -18.16 -16.63
C SER A 22 -47.01 -18.99 -17.65
N GLY A 23 -45.70 -18.76 -17.82
CA GLY A 23 -44.88 -19.46 -18.82
C GLY A 23 -44.45 -20.87 -18.41
N CYS A 24 -44.00 -21.02 -17.16
CA CYS A 24 -43.52 -22.32 -16.63
C CYS A 24 -44.42 -22.90 -15.52
N GLY A 25 -45.47 -22.18 -15.11
CA GLY A 25 -46.39 -22.62 -14.05
C GLY A 25 -45.81 -22.51 -12.64
N LEU A 26 -44.60 -21.95 -12.46
CA LEU A 26 -44.01 -21.74 -11.14
C LEU A 26 -44.90 -20.78 -10.32
N GLY A 27 -45.24 -21.16 -9.10
CA GLY A 27 -46.01 -20.32 -8.19
C GLY A 27 -45.28 -19.01 -7.81
N PRO A 28 -45.97 -18.09 -7.11
CA PRO A 28 -45.36 -16.85 -6.63
C PRO A 28 -44.08 -17.11 -5.82
N TYR A 29 -43.03 -16.34 -6.11
CA TYR A 29 -41.72 -16.46 -5.49
C TYR A 29 -41.24 -15.07 -5.01
N PRO A 30 -41.66 -14.65 -3.80
CA PRO A 30 -41.34 -13.34 -3.24
C PRO A 30 -39.85 -12.95 -3.22
N PRO A 31 -38.90 -13.88 -2.98
CA PRO A 31 -37.48 -13.49 -2.96
C PRO A 31 -36.96 -12.93 -4.30
N ALA A 32 -37.50 -13.38 -5.45
CA ALA A 32 -37.05 -12.86 -6.75
C ALA A 32 -37.51 -11.41 -7.00
N ALA A 33 -38.71 -11.05 -6.55
CA ALA A 33 -39.17 -9.66 -6.61
C ALA A 33 -38.37 -8.75 -5.67
N GLU A 34 -37.99 -9.27 -4.51
CA GLU A 34 -37.17 -8.56 -3.54
C GLU A 34 -35.77 -8.24 -4.10
N VAL A 35 -35.15 -9.18 -4.82
CA VAL A 35 -33.88 -8.93 -5.53
C VAL A 35 -34.02 -7.78 -6.52
N VAL A 36 -35.06 -7.78 -7.37
CA VAL A 36 -35.30 -6.67 -8.32
C VAL A 36 -35.50 -5.33 -7.62
N ARG A 37 -36.17 -5.33 -6.46
CA ARG A 37 -36.34 -4.12 -5.64
C ARG A 37 -35.01 -3.62 -5.10
N LEU A 38 -34.18 -4.51 -4.57
CA LEU A 38 -32.84 -4.19 -4.06
C LEU A 38 -31.91 -3.72 -5.18
N ASP A 39 -31.93 -4.33 -6.36
CA ASP A 39 -31.13 -3.90 -7.51
C ASP A 39 -31.46 -2.46 -7.92
N ARG A 40 -32.74 -2.09 -7.89
CA ARG A 40 -33.16 -0.69 -8.12
C ARG A 40 -32.66 0.25 -7.03
N GLN A 41 -32.69 -0.17 -5.76
CA GLN A 41 -32.16 0.63 -4.65
C GLN A 41 -30.65 0.82 -4.77
N ILE A 42 -29.91 -0.24 -5.11
CA ILE A 42 -28.46 -0.18 -5.35
C ILE A 42 -28.15 0.81 -6.47
N GLY A 43 -28.86 0.74 -7.60
CA GLY A 43 -28.67 1.68 -8.70
C GLY A 43 -29.03 3.14 -8.40
N VAL A 44 -29.85 3.40 -7.36
CA VAL A 44 -30.06 4.77 -6.84
C VAL A 44 -28.88 5.18 -5.96
N LEU A 45 -28.47 4.34 -5.02
CA LEU A 45 -27.37 4.62 -4.10
C LEU A 45 -26.03 4.81 -4.85
N ASP A 46 -25.74 4.01 -5.86
CA ASP A 46 -24.53 4.16 -6.67
C ASP A 46 -24.45 5.54 -7.34
N ARG A 47 -25.59 6.06 -7.81
CA ARG A 47 -25.66 7.41 -8.39
C ARG A 47 -25.42 8.49 -7.34
N GLU A 48 -25.99 8.34 -6.15
CA GLU A 48 -25.77 9.27 -5.03
C GLU A 48 -24.29 9.28 -4.59
N VAL A 49 -23.67 8.11 -4.49
CA VAL A 49 -22.24 7.97 -4.15
C VAL A 49 -21.36 8.67 -5.18
N GLU A 50 -21.63 8.47 -6.46
CA GLU A 50 -20.83 9.09 -7.52
C GLU A 50 -21.02 10.61 -7.55
N GLN A 51 -22.24 11.11 -7.32
CA GLN A 51 -22.49 12.54 -7.15
C GLN A 51 -21.73 13.14 -5.95
N ALA A 52 -21.72 12.43 -4.81
CA ALA A 52 -20.98 12.86 -3.63
C ALA A 52 -19.47 12.92 -3.90
N ARG A 53 -18.93 11.93 -4.63
CA ARG A 53 -17.51 11.90 -5.03
C ARG A 53 -17.15 13.08 -5.93
N GLN A 54 -17.96 13.38 -6.93
CA GLN A 54 -17.74 14.53 -7.82
C GLN A 54 -17.77 15.85 -7.05
N THR A 55 -18.72 15.98 -6.12
CA THR A 55 -18.83 17.15 -5.24
C THR A 55 -17.57 17.31 -4.38
N TYR A 56 -17.11 16.21 -3.75
CA TYR A 56 -15.90 16.20 -2.93
C TYR A 56 -14.66 16.60 -3.73
N GLN A 57 -14.47 16.05 -4.93
CA GLN A 57 -13.37 16.41 -5.82
C GLN A 57 -13.41 17.89 -6.24
N GLY A 58 -14.61 18.43 -6.49
CA GLY A 58 -14.80 19.85 -6.77
C GLY A 58 -14.40 20.75 -5.60
N LEU A 59 -14.72 20.35 -4.36
CA LEU A 59 -14.33 21.08 -3.15
C LEU A 59 -12.82 21.05 -2.92
N LEU A 60 -12.16 19.90 -3.11
CA LEU A 60 -10.70 19.80 -2.99
C LEU A 60 -9.98 20.75 -3.97
N ARG A 61 -10.44 20.80 -5.22
CA ARG A 61 -9.86 21.70 -6.24
C ARG A 61 -9.92 23.17 -5.81
N ARG A 62 -11.09 23.61 -5.35
CA ARG A 62 -11.29 24.99 -4.86
C ARG A 62 -10.43 25.31 -3.63
N LEU A 63 -10.26 24.34 -2.73
CA LEU A 63 -9.41 24.49 -1.55
C LEU A 63 -7.94 24.71 -1.94
N ASP A 64 -7.44 23.93 -2.89
CA ASP A 64 -6.06 24.02 -3.35
C ASP A 64 -5.81 25.32 -4.13
N GLU A 65 -6.73 25.74 -5.00
CA GLU A 65 -6.69 27.05 -5.67
C GLU A 65 -6.62 28.20 -4.64
N THR A 66 -7.43 28.13 -3.58
CA THR A 66 -7.44 29.14 -2.51
C THR A 66 -6.11 29.17 -1.74
N ARG A 67 -5.52 28.00 -1.46
CA ARG A 67 -4.21 27.89 -0.79
C ARG A 67 -3.10 28.46 -1.65
N GLN A 68 -3.09 28.17 -2.94
CA GLN A 68 -2.11 28.70 -3.89
C GLN A 68 -2.17 30.22 -3.95
N ARG A 69 -3.37 30.78 -4.14
CA ARG A 69 -3.57 32.23 -4.17
C ARG A 69 -3.13 32.91 -2.87
N ARG A 70 -3.43 32.31 -1.71
CA ARG A 70 -2.95 32.80 -0.42
C ARG A 70 -1.42 32.77 -0.35
N ALA A 71 -0.78 31.70 -0.82
CA ALA A 71 0.67 31.56 -0.78
C ALA A 71 1.37 32.59 -1.67
N GLU A 72 0.84 32.85 -2.87
CA GLU A 72 1.32 33.89 -3.79
C GLU A 72 1.21 35.28 -3.16
N LEU A 73 0.05 35.62 -2.60
CA LEU A 73 -0.15 36.90 -1.91
C LEU A 73 0.80 37.05 -0.71
N ALA A 74 0.93 36.01 0.12
CA ALA A 74 1.83 36.02 1.26
C ALA A 74 3.32 36.14 0.85
N ALA A 75 3.71 35.53 -0.27
CA ALA A 75 5.04 35.69 -0.85
C ALA A 75 5.27 37.13 -1.33
N GLY A 76 4.29 37.72 -2.02
CA GLY A 76 4.31 39.14 -2.42
C GLY A 76 4.43 40.08 -1.22
N THR A 77 3.67 39.85 -0.15
CA THR A 77 3.77 40.65 1.09
C THR A 77 5.16 40.54 1.72
N ARG A 78 5.74 39.32 1.81
CA ARG A 78 7.11 39.12 2.34
C ARG A 78 8.18 39.77 1.49
N ALA A 79 8.01 39.79 0.16
CA ALA A 79 8.94 40.47 -0.74
C ALA A 79 8.85 42.00 -0.59
N ARG A 80 7.65 42.54 -0.35
CA ARG A 80 7.45 43.99 -0.17
C ARG A 80 7.86 44.48 1.22
N PHE A 81 7.67 43.66 2.24
CA PHE A 81 8.00 43.93 3.64
C PHE A 81 8.96 42.84 4.14
N PRO A 82 10.25 42.91 3.78
CA PRO A 82 11.24 41.99 4.31
C PRO A 82 11.30 42.15 5.83
N ALA A 83 11.13 41.04 6.56
CA ALA A 83 11.31 41.04 8.00
C ALA A 83 12.78 41.39 8.34
N PRO A 84 13.04 42.05 9.47
CA PRO A 84 14.40 42.28 9.95
C PRO A 84 15.13 40.94 10.03
N ALA A 85 16.34 40.88 9.45
CA ALA A 85 17.17 39.69 9.54
C ALA A 85 17.43 39.36 11.02
N PRO A 86 17.30 38.09 11.45
CA PRO A 86 17.78 37.70 12.77
C PRO A 86 19.27 38.08 12.89
N PRO A 87 19.76 38.44 14.10
CA PRO A 87 21.16 38.78 14.30
C PRO A 87 22.05 37.66 13.74
N ARG A 88 23.04 38.05 12.94
CA ARG A 88 23.99 37.13 12.31
C ARG A 88 24.59 36.21 13.39
N PRO A 89 24.49 34.88 13.24
CA PRO A 89 25.35 33.98 13.99
C PRO A 89 26.81 34.32 13.63
N VAL A 90 27.65 34.37 14.65
CA VAL A 90 29.11 34.50 14.58
C VAL A 90 29.72 33.65 13.44
N PRO A 91 30.77 34.13 12.76
CA PRO A 91 31.33 33.43 11.60
C PRO A 91 31.91 32.08 12.02
N VAL A 92 31.17 31.02 11.74
CA VAL A 92 31.72 29.67 11.62
C VAL A 92 32.38 29.60 10.24
N THR A 93 33.62 29.12 10.20
CA THR A 93 34.42 28.89 8.98
C THR A 93 33.58 28.36 7.81
N PRO A 94 33.71 28.90 6.59
CA PRO A 94 32.92 28.45 5.46
C PRO A 94 33.28 27.00 5.12
N VAL A 95 32.33 26.09 5.34
CA VAL A 95 32.32 24.79 4.66
C VAL A 95 32.08 25.08 3.18
N PRO A 96 32.85 24.50 2.24
CA PRO A 96 32.62 24.69 0.81
C PRO A 96 31.18 24.31 0.46
N ALA A 97 30.43 25.26 -0.10
CA ALA A 97 29.13 24.99 -0.66
C ALA A 97 29.29 23.95 -1.80
N PRO A 98 28.51 22.85 -1.82
CA PRO A 98 28.46 21.99 -2.99
C PRO A 98 27.94 22.81 -4.17
N GLY A 99 28.63 22.69 -5.31
CA GLY A 99 28.36 23.44 -6.52
C GLY A 99 26.93 23.33 -7.07
N ARG A 100 26.65 24.31 -7.92
CA ARG A 100 25.49 24.56 -8.80
C ARG A 100 24.98 23.28 -9.55
N PRO A 101 23.72 23.23 -10.06
CA PRO A 101 22.89 22.03 -10.10
C PRO A 101 23.28 21.05 -11.21
N GLU A 102 23.65 19.84 -10.84
CA GLU A 102 23.63 18.65 -11.70
C GLU A 102 22.24 18.00 -11.74
N THR A 103 21.16 18.79 -11.61
CA THR A 103 19.81 18.24 -11.45
C THR A 103 19.33 17.52 -12.71
N SER A 104 19.87 17.81 -13.90
CA SER A 104 19.39 17.19 -15.15
C SER A 104 19.76 15.70 -15.26
N THR A 105 21.02 15.33 -15.03
CA THR A 105 21.47 13.93 -15.15
C THR A 105 20.91 13.06 -14.03
N ARG A 106 20.83 13.59 -12.80
CA ARG A 106 20.20 12.90 -11.66
C ARG A 106 18.69 12.73 -11.83
N THR A 107 18.01 13.71 -12.42
CA THR A 107 16.56 13.61 -12.66
C THR A 107 16.26 12.67 -13.81
N VAL A 108 17.02 12.71 -14.91
CA VAL A 108 16.85 11.76 -16.04
C VAL A 108 17.18 10.33 -15.62
N GLN A 109 18.26 10.14 -14.85
CA GLN A 109 18.60 8.84 -14.28
C GLN A 109 17.54 8.36 -13.29
N GLY A 110 17.04 9.26 -12.42
CA GLY A 110 15.93 8.98 -11.53
C GLY A 110 14.65 8.61 -12.28
N LEU A 111 14.34 9.30 -13.38
CA LEU A 111 13.19 9.04 -14.23
C LEU A 111 13.31 7.67 -14.91
N LEU A 112 14.48 7.35 -15.49
CA LEU A 112 14.73 6.05 -16.12
C LEU A 112 14.67 4.91 -15.11
N PHE A 113 15.12 5.13 -13.87
CA PHE A 113 14.98 4.14 -12.80
C PHE A 113 13.54 3.96 -12.33
N VAL A 114 12.79 5.04 -12.15
CA VAL A 114 11.36 4.97 -11.81
C VAL A 114 10.57 4.32 -12.94
N LEU A 115 10.87 4.68 -14.19
CA LEU A 115 10.24 4.09 -15.38
C LEU A 115 10.58 2.62 -15.51
N GLY A 116 11.85 2.23 -15.30
CA GLY A 116 12.28 0.83 -15.30
C GLY A 116 11.64 0.02 -14.18
N GLY A 117 11.55 0.57 -12.98
CA GLY A 117 10.85 -0.05 -11.86
C GLY A 117 9.34 -0.18 -12.11
N LEU A 118 8.73 0.85 -12.71
CA LEU A 118 7.32 0.85 -13.07
C LEU A 118 7.01 -0.15 -14.18
N LEU A 119 7.86 -0.23 -15.21
CA LEU A 119 7.76 -1.19 -16.32
C LEU A 119 7.96 -2.62 -15.85
N LEU A 120 8.92 -2.86 -14.95
CA LEU A 120 9.14 -4.18 -14.38
C LEU A 120 7.99 -4.58 -13.44
N GLY A 121 7.47 -3.63 -12.67
CA GLY A 121 6.29 -3.82 -11.83
C GLY A 121 5.04 -4.13 -12.64
N THR A 122 4.77 -3.38 -13.71
CA THR A 122 3.64 -3.66 -14.62
C THR A 122 3.82 -4.98 -15.36
N ALA A 123 5.03 -5.30 -15.84
CA ALA A 123 5.31 -6.60 -16.44
C ALA A 123 5.06 -7.75 -15.46
N ALA A 124 5.45 -7.62 -14.20
CA ALA A 124 5.18 -8.60 -13.15
C ALA A 124 3.66 -8.74 -12.90
N ILE A 125 2.93 -7.63 -12.82
CA ILE A 125 1.46 -7.63 -12.64
C ILE A 125 0.78 -8.31 -13.83
N VAL A 126 1.13 -7.94 -15.07
CA VAL A 126 0.56 -8.52 -16.29
C VAL A 126 0.92 -9.98 -16.41
N PHE A 127 2.16 -10.37 -16.16
CA PHE A 127 2.57 -11.78 -16.14
C PHE A 127 1.80 -12.59 -15.09
N THR A 128 1.60 -12.02 -13.91
CA THR A 128 0.76 -12.62 -12.86
C THR A 128 -0.70 -12.76 -13.30
N ALA A 129 -1.24 -11.80 -14.05
CA ALA A 129 -2.60 -11.85 -14.56
C ALA A 129 -2.78 -12.79 -15.77
N VAL A 130 -1.77 -12.91 -16.64
CA VAL A 130 -1.84 -13.66 -17.92
C VAL A 130 -1.39 -15.11 -17.77
N ALA A 131 -0.48 -15.44 -16.84
CA ALA A 131 -0.09 -16.83 -16.55
C ALA A 131 -1.18 -17.64 -15.82
N TRP A 132 -2.33 -17.02 -15.51
CA TRP A 132 -3.47 -17.63 -14.82
C TRP A 132 -4.06 -18.86 -15.53
N ALA A 133 -4.01 -18.93 -16.85
CA ALA A 133 -4.78 -19.94 -17.59
C ALA A 133 -4.13 -21.33 -17.69
N SER A 134 -2.81 -21.47 -17.47
CA SER A 134 -2.08 -22.71 -17.81
C SER A 134 -1.39 -23.43 -16.65
N VAL A 135 -1.32 -22.82 -15.45
CA VAL A 135 -0.50 -23.34 -14.35
C VAL A 135 -1.36 -23.58 -13.11
N GLY A 136 -1.33 -24.80 -12.57
CA GLY A 136 -1.97 -25.18 -11.31
C GLY A 136 -1.43 -24.38 -10.11
N VAL A 137 -2.17 -24.39 -8.99
CA VAL A 137 -1.89 -23.57 -7.79
C VAL A 137 -0.43 -23.67 -7.31
N ALA A 138 0.16 -24.86 -7.35
CA ALA A 138 1.56 -25.08 -6.94
C ALA A 138 2.58 -24.41 -7.89
N GLY A 139 2.34 -24.43 -9.21
CA GLY A 139 3.23 -23.78 -10.17
C GLY A 139 3.11 -22.25 -10.09
N ARG A 140 1.94 -21.70 -9.78
CA ARG A 140 1.76 -20.26 -9.51
C ARG A 140 2.58 -19.80 -8.30
N ALA A 141 2.55 -20.57 -7.21
CA ALA A 141 3.34 -20.28 -6.01
C ALA A 141 4.85 -20.37 -6.27
N LEU A 142 5.30 -21.38 -7.04
CA LEU A 142 6.71 -21.55 -7.40
C LEU A 142 7.22 -20.39 -8.27
N ILE A 143 6.42 -19.96 -9.25
CA ILE A 143 6.77 -18.85 -10.16
C ILE A 143 6.88 -17.53 -9.39
N LEU A 144 5.92 -17.24 -8.50
CA LEU A 144 5.96 -16.05 -7.65
C LEU A 144 7.18 -16.10 -6.70
N ALA A 145 7.43 -17.23 -6.04
CA ALA A 145 8.59 -17.40 -5.18
C ALA A 145 9.92 -17.23 -5.93
N ALA A 146 10.04 -17.78 -7.15
CA ALA A 146 11.21 -17.62 -7.99
C ALA A 146 11.43 -16.16 -8.42
N PHE A 147 10.35 -15.47 -8.76
CA PHE A 147 10.41 -14.06 -9.14
C PHE A 147 10.82 -13.16 -7.97
N THR A 148 10.24 -13.38 -6.79
CA THR A 148 10.59 -12.69 -5.55
C THR A 148 12.03 -12.98 -5.14
N ALA A 149 12.50 -14.21 -5.29
CA ALA A 149 13.90 -14.56 -5.08
C ALA A 149 14.84 -13.81 -6.03
N LEU A 150 14.49 -13.72 -7.33
CA LEU A 150 15.26 -12.92 -8.29
C LEU A 150 15.28 -11.44 -7.92
N ALA A 151 14.12 -10.87 -7.60
CA ALA A 151 13.98 -9.47 -7.22
C ALA A 151 14.79 -9.12 -5.95
N LEU A 152 14.90 -10.05 -4.99
CA LEU A 152 15.73 -9.91 -3.79
C LEU A 152 17.22 -10.19 -4.04
N ALA A 153 17.57 -10.95 -5.08
CA ALA A 153 18.96 -11.23 -5.45
C ALA A 153 19.63 -10.03 -6.15
N VAL A 154 18.89 -9.28 -6.98
CA VAL A 154 19.39 -8.12 -7.74
C VAL A 154 20.02 -7.04 -6.85
N PRO A 155 19.42 -6.59 -5.73
CA PRO A 155 20.04 -5.61 -4.84
C PRO A 155 21.30 -6.14 -4.15
N MET A 156 21.35 -7.42 -3.77
CA MET A 156 22.55 -8.03 -3.16
C MET A 156 23.74 -8.02 -4.13
N VAL A 157 23.49 -8.32 -5.41
CA VAL A 157 24.51 -8.23 -6.46
C VAL A 157 24.91 -6.77 -6.71
N SER A 158 23.96 -5.84 -6.65
CA SER A 158 24.20 -4.40 -6.86
C SER A 158 25.01 -3.75 -5.72
N VAL A 159 24.78 -4.16 -4.46
CA VAL A 159 25.59 -3.74 -3.31
C VAL A 159 27.03 -4.22 -3.45
N ARG A 160 27.24 -5.46 -3.93
CA ARG A 160 28.59 -6.00 -4.20
C ARG A 160 29.32 -5.23 -5.31
N ARG A 161 28.60 -4.54 -6.18
CA ARG A 161 29.16 -3.69 -7.25
C ARG A 161 29.28 -2.20 -6.89
N GLY A 162 28.99 -1.83 -5.63
CA GLY A 162 29.15 -0.45 -5.14
C GLY A 162 28.02 0.51 -5.52
N LEU A 163 26.95 0.04 -6.18
CA LEU A 163 25.84 0.86 -6.66
C LEU A 163 24.71 0.93 -5.63
N ARG A 164 24.92 1.66 -4.53
CA ARG A 164 23.99 1.71 -3.40
C ARG A 164 22.61 2.30 -3.76
N GLY A 165 22.56 3.35 -4.58
CA GLY A 165 21.30 4.00 -4.95
C GLY A 165 20.35 3.05 -5.70
N THR A 166 20.88 2.22 -6.60
CA THR A 166 20.09 1.21 -7.33
C THR A 166 19.64 0.08 -6.41
N ALA A 167 20.51 -0.35 -5.51
CA ALA A 167 20.19 -1.38 -4.55
C ALA A 167 19.03 -0.98 -3.62
N GLU A 168 18.92 0.29 -3.23
CA GLU A 168 17.79 0.77 -2.41
C GLU A 168 16.45 0.66 -3.15
N THR A 169 16.39 1.07 -4.42
CA THR A 169 15.16 1.00 -5.22
C THR A 169 14.72 -0.44 -5.46
N PHE A 170 15.66 -1.32 -5.88
CA PHE A 170 15.34 -2.73 -6.08
C PHE A 170 14.97 -3.43 -4.76
N ALA A 171 15.57 -3.03 -3.63
CA ALA A 171 15.19 -3.56 -2.33
C ALA A 171 13.76 -3.14 -1.94
N ALA A 172 13.37 -1.89 -2.22
CA ALA A 172 11.99 -1.44 -1.99
C ALA A 172 10.99 -2.25 -2.84
N VAL A 173 11.30 -2.47 -4.13
CA VAL A 173 10.47 -3.29 -5.03
C VAL A 173 10.40 -4.74 -4.56
N GLY A 174 11.52 -5.35 -4.18
CA GLY A 174 11.55 -6.72 -3.65
C GLY A 174 10.73 -6.89 -2.36
N LEU A 175 10.79 -5.92 -1.44
CA LEU A 175 9.99 -5.94 -0.21
C LEU A 175 8.50 -5.72 -0.47
N LEU A 176 8.14 -4.91 -1.47
CA LEU A 176 6.77 -4.77 -1.92
C LEU A 176 6.24 -6.11 -2.49
N LEU A 177 7.04 -6.81 -3.29
CA LEU A 177 6.67 -8.11 -3.85
C LEU A 177 6.40 -9.15 -2.76
N VAL A 178 7.16 -9.15 -1.65
CA VAL A 178 6.91 -10.04 -0.50
C VAL A 178 5.50 -9.84 0.09
N LEU A 179 5.00 -8.59 0.14
CA LEU A 179 3.63 -8.32 0.61
C LEU A 179 2.59 -8.76 -0.42
N LEU A 180 2.87 -8.54 -1.71
CA LEU A 180 2.00 -9.00 -2.80
C LEU A 180 1.91 -10.53 -2.85
N ASP A 181 2.99 -11.26 -2.57
CA ASP A 181 3.00 -12.72 -2.47
C ASP A 181 2.08 -13.21 -1.35
N GLY A 182 2.07 -12.51 -0.22
CA GLY A 182 1.12 -12.78 0.87
C GLY A 182 -0.33 -12.56 0.44
N TYR A 183 -0.63 -11.46 -0.26
CA TYR A 183 -1.97 -11.26 -0.80
C TYR A 183 -2.36 -12.33 -1.83
N ALA A 184 -1.46 -12.66 -2.74
CA ALA A 184 -1.68 -13.67 -3.77
C ALA A 184 -1.95 -15.05 -3.16
N ALA A 185 -1.22 -15.44 -2.11
CA ALA A 185 -1.43 -16.69 -1.39
C ALA A 185 -2.83 -16.78 -0.77
N TRP A 186 -3.37 -15.69 -0.23
CA TRP A 186 -4.77 -15.64 0.24
C TRP A 186 -5.77 -15.69 -0.91
N ALA A 187 -5.56 -14.91 -1.97
CA ALA A 187 -6.46 -14.83 -3.11
C ALA A 187 -6.61 -16.17 -3.83
N VAL A 188 -5.56 -16.98 -3.90
CA VAL A 188 -5.60 -18.33 -4.51
C VAL A 188 -5.94 -19.43 -3.51
N ASN A 189 -6.28 -19.09 -2.27
CA ASN A 189 -6.51 -20.02 -1.17
C ASN A 189 -5.37 -21.05 -1.02
N LEU A 190 -4.13 -20.60 -1.19
CA LEU A 190 -2.94 -21.45 -1.11
C LEU A 190 -2.91 -22.10 0.27
N ALA A 191 -2.80 -23.43 0.32
CA ALA A 191 -2.82 -24.21 1.57
C ALA A 191 -4.08 -24.01 2.45
N GLY A 192 -5.22 -23.61 1.87
CA GLY A 192 -6.48 -23.47 2.60
C GLY A 192 -6.59 -22.20 3.47
N VAL A 193 -5.71 -21.22 3.24
CA VAL A 193 -5.56 -20.07 4.14
C VAL A 193 -6.67 -19.02 3.99
N ALA A 194 -7.48 -19.08 2.91
CA ALA A 194 -8.69 -18.25 2.80
C ALA A 194 -9.77 -18.60 3.85
N GLY A 195 -9.67 -19.78 4.48
CA GLY A 195 -10.54 -20.16 5.61
C GLY A 195 -10.15 -19.51 6.95
N TRP A 196 -9.03 -18.79 7.02
CA TRP A 196 -8.55 -18.17 8.25
C TRP A 196 -9.19 -16.79 8.47
N PRO A 197 -9.30 -16.31 9.73
CA PRO A 197 -9.71 -14.94 10.00
C PRO A 197 -8.77 -13.96 9.31
N ALA A 198 -9.31 -13.09 8.45
CA ALA A 198 -8.53 -12.17 7.62
C ALA A 198 -7.54 -11.31 8.42
N THR A 199 -7.91 -10.92 9.64
CA THR A 199 -7.05 -10.16 10.57
C THR A 199 -5.82 -10.93 11.04
N ARG A 200 -5.95 -12.23 11.34
CA ARG A 200 -4.81 -13.07 11.72
C ARG A 200 -3.87 -13.30 10.53
N TYR A 201 -4.45 -13.52 9.36
CA TYR A 201 -3.66 -13.69 8.15
C TYR A 201 -2.88 -12.43 7.78
N ALA A 202 -3.54 -11.26 7.79
CA ALA A 202 -2.90 -9.97 7.55
C ALA A 202 -1.79 -9.69 8.58
N GLY A 203 -2.03 -10.00 9.87
CA GLY A 203 -1.02 -9.88 10.92
C GLY A 203 0.19 -10.78 10.68
N LEU A 204 -0.01 -12.02 10.20
CA LEU A 204 1.07 -12.94 9.88
C LEU A 204 1.87 -12.50 8.64
N VAL A 205 1.20 -12.06 7.57
CA VAL A 205 1.86 -11.50 6.37
C VAL A 205 2.69 -10.27 6.74
N ALA A 206 2.15 -9.38 7.57
CA ALA A 206 2.87 -8.22 8.07
C ALA A 206 4.08 -8.64 8.94
N ALA A 207 3.93 -9.63 9.83
CA ALA A 207 5.04 -10.13 10.66
C ALA A 207 6.17 -10.74 9.81
N VAL A 208 5.82 -11.58 8.84
CA VAL A 208 6.79 -12.18 7.90
C VAL A 208 7.45 -11.11 7.04
N GLY A 209 6.68 -10.17 6.49
CA GLY A 209 7.21 -9.05 5.72
C GLY A 209 8.19 -8.18 6.51
N ALA A 210 7.86 -7.87 7.77
CA ALA A 210 8.74 -7.14 8.68
C ALA A 210 10.02 -7.92 9.01
N ALA A 211 9.93 -9.24 9.24
CA ALA A 211 11.08 -10.11 9.49
C ALA A 211 12.01 -10.20 8.27
N VAL A 212 11.44 -10.34 7.07
CA VAL A 212 12.19 -10.34 5.80
C VAL A 212 12.87 -8.99 5.60
N ALA A 213 12.15 -7.87 5.79
CA ALA A 213 12.72 -6.53 5.70
C ALA A 213 13.87 -6.30 6.68
N ALA A 214 13.72 -6.72 7.95
CA ALA A 214 14.76 -6.60 8.97
C ALA A 214 15.98 -7.50 8.68
N GLY A 215 15.76 -8.73 8.24
CA GLY A 215 16.82 -9.64 7.80
C GLY A 215 17.57 -9.06 6.61
N TYR A 216 16.84 -8.55 5.62
CA TYR A 216 17.40 -7.89 4.44
C TYR A 216 18.20 -6.64 4.81
N ALA A 217 17.73 -5.83 5.75
CA ALA A 217 18.42 -4.64 6.27
C ALA A 217 19.72 -4.99 7.03
N ARG A 218 19.80 -6.19 7.62
CA ARG A 218 21.01 -6.70 8.28
C ARG A 218 22.03 -7.22 7.28
N LEU A 219 21.61 -7.97 6.27
CA LEU A 219 22.51 -8.53 5.26
C LEU A 219 23.04 -7.47 4.29
N SER A 220 22.18 -6.57 3.81
CA SER A 220 22.54 -5.58 2.78
C SER A 220 23.15 -4.28 3.33
N ARG A 221 23.01 -4.03 4.65
CA ARG A 221 23.36 -2.76 5.32
C ARG A 221 22.70 -1.50 4.71
N LEU A 222 21.65 -1.66 3.91
CA LEU A 222 20.88 -0.55 3.32
C LEU A 222 19.96 0.10 4.38
N THR A 223 19.64 1.38 4.18
CA THR A 223 18.79 2.16 5.10
C THR A 223 17.31 1.94 4.82
N VAL A 224 16.91 1.90 3.54
CA VAL A 224 15.51 1.75 3.09
C VAL A 224 14.80 0.51 3.67
N PRO A 225 15.42 -0.69 3.73
CA PRO A 225 14.77 -1.88 4.30
C PRO A 225 14.42 -1.76 5.79
N TRP A 226 15.11 -0.91 6.56
CA TRP A 226 14.76 -0.65 7.96
C TRP A 226 13.46 0.14 8.09
N PHE A 227 13.24 1.14 7.24
CA PHE A 227 11.99 1.89 7.21
C PHE A 227 10.81 1.02 6.78
N ALA A 228 11.03 0.14 5.81
CA ALA A 228 10.02 -0.85 5.42
C ALA A 228 9.70 -1.82 6.56
N ALA A 229 10.70 -2.31 7.30
CA ALA A 229 10.49 -3.18 8.45
C ALA A 229 9.67 -2.50 9.56
N LEU A 230 9.93 -1.22 9.83
CA LEU A 230 9.14 -0.42 10.77
C LEU A 230 7.70 -0.30 10.30
N LEU A 231 7.50 0.25 9.09
CA LEU A 231 6.18 0.54 8.55
C LEU A 231 5.28 -0.70 8.50
N VAL A 232 5.83 -1.84 8.09
CA VAL A 232 5.11 -3.11 7.98
C VAL A 232 4.95 -3.78 9.35
N GLY A 233 5.84 -3.52 10.31
CA GLY A 233 5.76 -4.04 11.68
C GLY A 233 4.70 -3.37 12.55
N GLN A 234 4.41 -2.08 12.35
CA GLN A 234 3.46 -1.33 13.17
C GLN A 234 2.06 -1.97 13.29
N PRO A 235 1.43 -2.46 12.20
CA PRO A 235 0.08 -3.01 12.29
C PRO A 235 0.03 -4.45 12.83
N VAL A 236 1.17 -5.15 13.00
CA VAL A 236 1.21 -6.58 13.40
C VAL A 236 0.53 -6.82 14.75
N LEU A 237 0.97 -6.11 15.78
CA LEU A 237 0.45 -6.27 17.14
C LEU A 237 -1.04 -5.85 17.25
N PRO A 238 -1.48 -4.70 16.68
CA PRO A 238 -2.90 -4.34 16.61
C PRO A 238 -3.76 -5.37 15.87
N LEU A 239 -3.32 -5.88 14.71
CA LEU A 239 -4.07 -6.84 13.90
C LEU A 239 -4.25 -8.18 14.60
N LEU A 240 -3.21 -8.65 15.30
CA LEU A 240 -3.28 -9.90 16.06
C LEU A 240 -4.12 -9.76 17.33
N ALA A 241 -4.07 -8.60 17.99
CA ALA A 241 -4.80 -8.35 19.22
C ALA A 241 -6.29 -8.06 19.00
N VAL A 242 -6.71 -7.53 17.85
CA VAL A 242 -8.11 -7.15 17.63
C VAL A 242 -9.07 -8.34 17.77
N ALA A 243 -8.61 -9.55 17.43
CA ALA A 243 -9.42 -10.77 17.51
C ALA A 243 -9.75 -11.20 18.95
N SER A 244 -8.96 -10.80 19.94
CA SER A 244 -9.19 -11.13 21.35
C SER A 244 -10.07 -10.10 22.09
N ARG A 245 -10.61 -9.09 21.38
CA ARG A 245 -11.42 -7.99 21.95
C ARG A 245 -10.84 -7.44 23.27
N PRO A 246 -9.59 -6.97 23.27
CA PRO A 246 -8.92 -6.53 24.49
C PRO A 246 -9.63 -5.34 25.14
N SER A 247 -9.62 -5.31 26.47
CA SER A 247 -10.01 -4.14 27.25
C SER A 247 -9.05 -2.97 27.00
N ALA A 248 -9.37 -1.77 27.51
CA ALA A 248 -8.48 -0.61 27.42
C ALA A 248 -7.04 -0.90 27.91
N ALA A 249 -6.89 -1.71 28.96
CA ALA A 249 -5.57 -2.16 29.44
C ALA A 249 -4.86 -3.10 28.45
N GLY A 250 -5.60 -3.97 27.76
CA GLY A 250 -5.04 -4.82 26.70
C GLY A 250 -4.55 -4.01 25.50
N TRP A 251 -5.29 -2.97 25.10
CA TRP A 251 -4.83 -2.03 24.07
C TRP A 251 -3.59 -1.24 24.50
N ALA A 252 -3.51 -0.83 25.77
CA ALA A 252 -2.31 -0.16 26.30
C ALA A 252 -1.07 -1.06 26.21
N LEU A 253 -1.19 -2.36 26.53
CA LEU A 253 -0.09 -3.32 26.40
C LEU A 253 0.35 -3.53 24.94
N VAL A 254 -0.61 -3.63 24.03
CA VAL A 254 -0.35 -3.77 22.57
C VAL A 254 0.42 -2.56 22.05
N LEU A 255 -0.03 -1.34 22.37
CA LEU A 255 0.64 -0.10 21.95
C LEU A 255 2.01 0.06 22.60
N THR A 256 2.16 -0.38 23.85
CA THR A 256 3.46 -0.41 24.53
C THR A 256 4.42 -1.37 23.84
N GLY A 257 3.94 -2.54 23.41
CA GLY A 257 4.73 -3.49 22.62
C GLY A 257 5.18 -2.92 21.29
N VAL A 258 4.32 -2.17 20.58
CA VAL A 258 4.67 -1.45 19.35
C VAL A 258 5.75 -0.41 19.63
N ALA A 259 5.57 0.42 20.67
CA ALA A 259 6.53 1.45 21.05
C ALA A 259 7.90 0.89 21.44
N LEU A 260 7.94 -0.27 22.13
CA LEU A 260 9.18 -0.98 22.43
C LEU A 260 9.86 -1.52 21.17
N GLY A 261 9.08 -2.02 20.21
CA GLY A 261 9.57 -2.42 18.89
C GLY A 261 10.25 -1.26 18.15
N ASP A 262 9.58 -0.11 18.08
CA ASP A 262 10.13 1.12 17.49
C ASP A 262 11.42 1.55 18.19
N LEU A 263 11.47 1.47 19.53
CA LEU A 263 12.66 1.81 20.33
C LEU A 263 13.84 0.90 20.00
N VAL A 264 13.62 -0.42 19.87
CA VAL A 264 14.68 -1.37 19.50
C VAL A 264 15.27 -1.03 18.13
N VAL A 265 14.43 -0.62 17.17
CA VAL A 265 14.91 -0.19 15.85
C VAL A 265 15.72 1.10 15.93
N VAL A 266 15.26 2.10 16.67
CA VAL A 266 15.99 3.35 16.87
C VAL A 266 17.36 3.08 17.52
N VAL A 267 17.42 2.21 18.53
CA VAL A 267 18.68 1.81 19.18
C VAL A 267 19.60 1.09 18.18
N ALA A 268 19.06 0.18 17.36
CA ALA A 268 19.83 -0.52 16.34
C ALA A 268 20.41 0.43 15.28
N LEU A 269 19.64 1.42 14.82
CA LEU A 269 20.09 2.46 13.89
C LEU A 269 21.17 3.35 14.52
N ARG A 270 20.97 3.82 15.76
CA ARG A 270 21.95 4.65 16.48
C ARG A 270 23.28 3.92 16.68
N ARG A 271 23.25 2.64 17.05
CA ARG A 271 24.47 1.82 17.20
C ARG A 271 25.24 1.68 15.88
N ARG A 272 24.55 1.62 14.74
CA ARG A 272 25.20 1.58 13.41
C ARG A 272 25.89 2.89 13.05
N VAL A 273 25.24 4.03 13.32
CA VAL A 273 25.84 5.36 13.09
C VAL A 273 27.07 5.56 13.96
N ALA A 274 26.98 5.19 15.25
CA ALA A 274 28.11 5.27 16.18
C ALA A 274 29.28 4.35 15.78
N GLY A 275 29.00 3.13 15.33
CA GLY A 275 30.03 2.19 14.86
C GLY A 275 30.72 2.59 13.55
N GLY A 276 30.07 3.41 12.72
CA GLY A 276 30.67 3.95 11.49
C GLY A 276 31.66 5.09 11.72
N GLY A 277 31.51 5.84 12.82
CA GLY A 277 32.40 6.95 13.18
C GLY A 277 33.74 6.53 13.82
N ALA A 278 33.81 5.32 14.39
CA ALA A 278 35.00 4.82 15.07
C ALA A 278 36.08 4.23 14.14
N GLY A 279 35.85 4.19 12.82
CA GLY A 279 36.76 3.58 11.84
C GLY A 279 37.61 4.56 11.03
N HIS A 280 37.65 5.85 11.38
CA HIS A 280 38.45 6.90 10.72
C HIS A 280 39.31 7.69 11.74
N GLY A 281 39.64 7.08 12.87
CA GLY A 281 40.60 7.61 13.86
C GLY A 281 41.94 6.92 13.73
#